data_AF-A0A5D2HX35-F1
#
_entry.id   AF-A0A5D2HX35-F1
#
_cell.length_a   1.000
_cell.length_b   1.000
_cell.length_c   1.000
_cell.angle_alpha   90.00
_cell.angle_beta   90.00
_cell.angle_gamma   90.00
#
_symmetry.space_group_name_H-M   'P 1'
#
loop_
_entity.id
_entity.type
_entity.pdbx_description
1 polymer ?
#
loop_
_entity_poly.entity_id
_entity_poly.type
_entity_poly.pdbx_seq_one_letter_code
_entity_poly.pdbx_strand_id
1 'polypeptide(L)'
;MASFTPNLEPAPDTSLQFKPKKPRITLQTPSSCPSNQRTQRIKRWRTQRDQHIYSSKLFQALRRSRRTSASREVHETADRVLAGLARGTTRWSRAILTARKVTKHKKAKLPTNNRLRKPDIYRERRKTPAVERKLKVLGRLVPGCRKLSFSNLIEETSDYIAALEMQVRAMTAITEFLCGGTGGGPQPPADRLPSNVNS
;
A
#
# COMPACT_ATOMS: atom_id res chain seq x y z
N MET A 1 72.94 -50.16 -24.43
CA MET A 1 72.98 -49.25 -23.26
C MET A 1 71.52 -49.03 -22.86
N ALA A 2 70.92 -49.74 -21.90
CA ALA A 2 71.14 -49.66 -20.45
C ALA A 2 71.07 -48.20 -19.96
N SER A 3 70.19 -47.70 -19.10
CA SER A 3 69.06 -48.22 -18.33
C SER A 3 68.39 -47.06 -17.55
N PHE A 4 67.28 -47.37 -16.87
CA PHE A 4 66.86 -46.84 -15.55
C PHE A 4 66.32 -45.39 -15.43
N THR A 5 65.02 -45.32 -15.13
CA THR A 5 64.41 -44.32 -14.24
C THR A 5 65.04 -44.36 -12.85
N PRO A 6 65.06 -43.21 -12.14
CA PRO A 6 64.42 -43.23 -10.83
C PRO A 6 63.51 -42.02 -10.56
N ASN A 7 62.41 -42.38 -9.90
CA ASN A 7 61.53 -41.60 -9.02
C ASN A 7 62.31 -40.77 -7.98
N LEU A 8 61.81 -39.58 -7.63
CA LEU A 8 61.76 -38.98 -6.26
C LEU A 8 61.20 -37.54 -6.29
N GLU A 9 60.00 -37.36 -5.74
CA GLU A 9 59.54 -36.18 -4.96
C GLU A 9 60.45 -36.00 -3.69
N PRO A 10 60.35 -34.98 -2.77
CA PRO A 10 59.32 -33.93 -2.56
C PRO A 10 59.77 -32.51 -2.09
N ALA A 11 58.86 -31.53 -2.22
CA ALA A 11 58.59 -30.31 -1.39
C ALA A 11 59.72 -29.24 -1.16
N PRO A 12 59.44 -27.97 -0.74
CA PRO A 12 58.51 -27.59 0.33
C PRO A 12 57.55 -26.42 0.05
N ASP A 13 56.45 -26.46 0.81
CA ASP A 13 55.77 -25.33 1.43
C ASP A 13 55.37 -24.14 0.55
N THR A 14 54.12 -24.16 0.09
CA THR A 14 53.25 -23.00 0.32
C THR A 14 51.78 -23.40 0.26
N SER A 15 51.10 -23.32 1.41
CA SER A 15 49.87 -22.52 1.54
C SER A 15 49.05 -23.08 2.70
N LEU A 16 49.21 -22.41 3.84
CA LEU A 16 48.38 -22.58 5.02
C LEU A 16 46.92 -22.32 4.66
N GLN A 17 46.11 -23.38 4.72
CA GLN A 17 44.74 -23.42 5.24
C GLN A 17 44.19 -22.05 5.69
N PHE A 18 43.58 -21.30 4.78
CA PHE A 18 42.63 -20.27 5.17
C PHE A 18 41.33 -20.95 5.60
N LYS A 19 41.26 -21.31 6.89
CA LYS A 19 39.98 -21.55 7.53
C LYS A 19 39.18 -20.25 7.46
N PRO A 20 37.98 -20.22 6.86
CA PRO A 20 37.11 -19.06 7.01
C PRO A 20 36.73 -18.97 8.48
N LYS A 21 37.36 -18.03 9.19
CA LYS A 21 36.89 -17.57 10.50
C LYS A 21 35.48 -17.05 10.27
N LYS A 22 34.49 -17.79 10.79
CA LYS A 22 33.10 -17.34 10.87
C LYS A 22 33.09 -15.91 11.40
N PRO A 23 32.58 -14.91 10.65
CA PRO A 23 32.31 -13.64 11.26
C PRO A 23 31.28 -13.89 12.35
N ARG A 24 31.68 -13.61 13.60
CA ARG A 24 30.79 -13.54 14.74
C ARG A 24 29.74 -12.49 14.38
N ILE A 25 28.55 -12.94 14.01
CA ILE A 25 27.39 -12.09 13.80
C ILE A 25 27.08 -11.50 15.17
N THR A 26 27.67 -10.34 15.46
CA THR A 26 27.15 -9.46 16.49
C THR A 26 25.81 -8.98 15.96
N LEU A 27 24.74 -9.58 16.46
CA LEU A 27 23.37 -9.12 16.33
C LEU A 27 23.25 -7.74 17.00
N GLN A 28 23.78 -6.70 16.37
CA GLN A 28 23.27 -5.37 16.55
C GLN A 28 22.09 -5.23 15.62
N THR A 29 20.94 -5.73 16.08
CA THR A 29 19.65 -5.29 15.54
C THR A 29 19.56 -3.79 15.86
N PRO A 30 19.56 -2.88 14.87
CA PRO A 30 19.12 -1.52 15.17
C PRO A 30 17.67 -1.66 15.59
N SER A 31 17.38 -1.43 16.86
CA SER A 31 16.04 -1.32 17.40
C SER A 31 15.39 -0.09 16.78
N SER A 32 15.01 -0.18 15.50
CA SER A 32 14.15 0.82 14.88
C SER A 32 12.79 0.68 15.55
N CYS A 33 12.56 1.48 16.58
CA CYS A 33 11.28 1.61 17.24
C CYS A 33 10.17 1.71 16.16
N PRO A 34 9.09 0.93 16.25
CA PRO A 34 8.04 0.89 15.23
C PRO A 34 7.41 2.28 14.98
N SER A 35 7.52 3.20 15.94
CA SER A 35 7.12 4.60 15.82
C SER A 35 7.86 5.35 14.69
N ASN A 36 9.17 5.19 14.54
CA ASN A 36 9.91 5.92 13.49
C ASN A 36 9.48 5.45 12.10
N GLN A 37 9.34 4.13 11.90
CA GLN A 37 8.84 3.56 10.64
C GLN A 37 7.41 4.04 10.30
N ARG A 38 6.56 4.28 11.31
CA ARG A 38 5.22 4.86 11.10
C ARG A 38 5.31 6.28 10.56
N THR A 39 6.06 7.14 11.22
CA THR A 39 6.18 8.55 10.84
C THR A 39 6.80 8.70 9.46
N GLN A 40 7.81 7.89 9.12
CA GLN A 40 8.40 7.89 7.77
C GLN A 40 7.39 7.48 6.70
N ARG A 41 6.56 6.45 6.96
CA ARG A 41 5.52 6.02 6.02
C ARG A 41 4.46 7.09 5.79
N ILE A 42 4.00 7.77 6.84
CA ILE A 42 3.03 8.86 6.69
C ILE A 42 3.66 10.06 5.97
N LYS A 43 4.92 10.40 6.30
CA LYS A 43 5.66 11.47 5.65
C LYS A 43 5.82 11.24 4.15
N ARG A 44 6.05 10.00 3.70
CA ARG A 44 6.16 9.65 2.27
C ARG A 44 4.94 10.15 1.48
N TRP A 45 3.74 9.85 1.96
CA TRP A 45 2.50 10.22 1.28
C TRP A 45 2.25 11.73 1.23
N ARG A 46 2.99 12.54 1.99
CA ARG A 46 2.90 14.00 1.97
C ARG A 46 3.89 14.65 1.01
N THR A 47 4.87 13.91 0.48
CA THR A 47 5.89 14.50 -0.39
C THR A 47 5.38 14.74 -1.82
N GLN A 48 5.86 15.82 -2.43
CA GLN A 48 5.56 16.12 -3.83
C GLN A 48 6.15 15.07 -4.77
N ARG A 49 7.34 14.54 -4.44
CA ARG A 49 8.00 13.48 -5.23
C ARG A 49 7.13 12.23 -5.34
N ASP A 50 6.56 11.76 -4.23
CA ASP A 50 5.68 10.59 -4.23
C ASP A 50 4.37 10.86 -5.00
N GLN A 51 3.84 12.07 -4.94
CA GLN A 51 2.70 12.50 -5.76
C GLN A 51 3.01 12.40 -7.27
N HIS A 52 4.18 12.85 -7.72
CA HIS A 52 4.61 12.71 -9.13
C HIS A 52 4.86 11.26 -9.55
N ILE A 53 5.43 10.44 -8.66
CA ILE A 53 5.62 9.00 -8.92
C ILE A 53 4.25 8.33 -9.04
N TYR A 54 3.29 8.68 -8.19
CA TYR A 54 1.93 8.19 -8.28
C TYR A 54 1.24 8.57 -9.58
N SER A 55 1.24 9.86 -9.94
CA SER A 55 0.58 10.34 -11.16
C SER A 55 1.16 9.67 -12.42
N SER A 56 2.49 9.60 -12.54
CA SER A 56 3.16 8.96 -13.68
C SER A 56 2.81 7.47 -13.80
N LYS A 57 2.80 6.72 -12.70
CA LYS A 57 2.40 5.31 -12.68
C LYS A 57 0.91 5.12 -12.99
N LEU A 58 0.06 6.02 -12.50
CA LEU A 58 -1.37 6.00 -12.78
C LEU A 58 -1.65 6.22 -14.27
N PHE A 59 -1.07 7.25 -14.89
CA PHE A 59 -1.20 7.45 -16.34
C PHE A 59 -0.70 6.27 -17.15
N GLN A 60 0.44 5.69 -16.76
CA GLN A 60 0.98 4.51 -17.44
C GLN A 60 0.03 3.30 -17.33
N ALA A 61 -0.59 3.11 -16.17
CA ALA A 61 -1.54 2.02 -15.96
C ALA A 61 -2.85 2.24 -16.72
N LEU A 62 -3.37 3.48 -16.72
CA LEU A 62 -4.58 3.85 -17.46
C LEU A 62 -4.39 3.71 -18.98
N ARG A 63 -3.21 4.05 -19.52
CA ARG A 63 -2.90 3.81 -20.95
C ARG A 63 -2.88 2.33 -21.33
N ARG A 64 -2.56 1.44 -20.38
CA ARG A 64 -2.52 -0.02 -20.59
C ARG A 64 -3.88 -0.71 -20.39
N SER A 65 -4.73 -0.17 -19.51
CA SER A 65 -6.12 -0.61 -19.44
C SER A 65 -6.77 -0.21 -20.76
N ARG A 66 -7.24 -1.18 -21.54
CA ARG A 66 -7.94 -0.90 -22.81
C ARG A 66 -9.04 0.13 -22.52
N ARG A 67 -9.28 1.05 -23.47
CA ARG A 67 -10.10 2.27 -23.41
C ARG A 67 -11.57 2.12 -22.96
N THR A 68 -11.94 1.06 -22.27
CA THR A 68 -13.24 0.87 -21.62
C THR A 68 -13.28 1.72 -20.35
N SER A 69 -13.76 2.95 -20.50
CA SER A 69 -13.84 4.00 -19.47
C SER A 69 -14.90 3.73 -18.39
N ALA A 70 -14.94 2.54 -17.82
CA ALA A 70 -15.74 2.33 -16.63
C ALA A 70 -15.09 3.12 -15.48
N SER A 71 -15.83 4.05 -14.85
CA SER A 71 -15.40 4.77 -13.64
C SER A 71 -14.79 3.82 -12.60
N ARG A 72 -15.35 2.61 -12.50
CA ARG A 72 -14.86 1.53 -11.65
C ARG A 72 -13.44 1.06 -12.00
N GLU A 73 -13.08 0.95 -13.28
CA GLU A 73 -11.74 0.55 -13.70
C GLU A 73 -10.69 1.61 -13.36
N VAL A 74 -11.05 2.88 -13.47
CA VAL A 74 -10.18 4.00 -13.08
C VAL A 74 -9.92 3.95 -11.57
N HIS A 75 -10.98 3.83 -10.76
CA HIS A 75 -10.86 3.71 -9.30
C HIS A 75 -10.02 2.49 -8.90
N GLU A 76 -10.31 1.33 -9.47
CA GLU A 76 -9.55 0.11 -9.19
C GLU A 76 -8.08 0.21 -9.60
N THR A 77 -7.78 0.92 -10.69
CA THR A 77 -6.40 1.14 -11.15
C THR A 77 -5.68 2.11 -10.23
N ALA A 78 -6.34 3.20 -9.83
CA ALA A 78 -5.83 4.17 -8.86
C ALA A 78 -5.48 3.49 -7.53
N ASP A 79 -6.38 2.67 -6.99
CA ASP A 79 -6.17 1.92 -5.75
C ASP A 79 -5.01 0.92 -5.87
N ARG A 80 -4.87 0.24 -7.02
CA ARG A 80 -3.75 -0.68 -7.26
C ARG A 80 -2.42 0.02 -7.37
N VAL A 81 -2.36 1.16 -8.03
CA VAL A 81 -1.15 1.97 -8.12
C VAL A 81 -0.78 2.46 -6.72
N LEU A 82 -1.74 2.97 -5.95
CA LEU A 82 -1.54 3.38 -4.56
C LEU A 82 -0.99 2.23 -3.69
N ALA A 83 -1.60 1.05 -3.79
CA ALA A 83 -1.16 -0.15 -3.08
C ALA A 83 0.22 -0.63 -3.53
N GLY A 84 0.54 -0.51 -4.82
CA GLY A 84 1.85 -0.84 -5.40
C GLY A 84 2.96 0.05 -4.85
N LEU A 85 2.71 1.35 -4.71
CA LEU A 85 3.67 2.30 -4.11
C LEU A 85 3.90 2.07 -2.62
N ALA A 86 2.88 1.57 -1.91
CA ALA A 86 3.05 1.12 -0.54
C ALA A 86 3.92 -0.15 -0.42
N ARG A 87 4.28 -0.80 -1.55
CA ARG A 87 5.13 -2.00 -1.67
C ARG A 87 4.66 -3.19 -0.83
N GLY A 88 3.36 -3.27 -0.51
CA GLY A 88 2.83 -4.32 0.36
C GLY A 88 3.31 -4.24 1.82
N THR A 89 3.87 -3.10 2.23
CA THR A 89 4.36 -2.88 3.62
C THR A 89 3.23 -2.74 4.63
N THR A 90 2.01 -2.45 4.16
CA THR A 90 0.83 -2.19 4.98
C THR A 90 -0.22 -3.26 4.74
N ARG A 91 -1.05 -3.56 5.72
CA ARG A 91 -2.13 -4.56 5.55
C ARG A 91 -3.13 -4.12 4.49
N TRP A 92 -3.46 -2.84 4.44
CA TRP A 92 -4.40 -2.32 3.45
C TRP A 92 -3.86 -2.47 2.01
N SER A 93 -2.56 -2.24 1.77
CA SER A 93 -1.97 -2.42 0.45
C SER A 93 -1.95 -3.88 0.01
N ARG A 94 -1.60 -4.80 0.92
CA ARG A 94 -1.68 -6.25 0.67
C ARG A 94 -3.12 -6.69 0.38
N ALA A 95 -4.10 -6.17 1.12
CA ALA A 95 -5.50 -6.48 0.90
C ALA A 95 -5.98 -6.03 -0.50
N ILE A 96 -5.61 -4.83 -0.95
CA ILE A 96 -5.95 -4.34 -2.30
C ILE A 96 -5.30 -5.22 -3.38
N LEU A 97 -4.03 -5.57 -3.23
CA LEU A 97 -3.30 -6.39 -4.21
C LEU A 97 -3.85 -7.84 -4.28
N THR A 98 -4.40 -8.36 -3.19
CA THR A 98 -4.93 -9.74 -3.13
C THR A 98 -6.42 -9.84 -3.45
N ALA A 99 -7.17 -8.72 -3.44
CA ALA A 99 -8.62 -8.70 -3.66
C ALA A 99 -9.08 -9.34 -4.99
N ARG A 100 -8.22 -9.39 -6.02
CA ARG A 100 -8.52 -10.03 -7.32
C ARG A 100 -8.46 -11.57 -7.31
N LYS A 101 -7.85 -12.21 -6.30
CA LYS A 101 -7.68 -13.67 -6.27
C LYS A 101 -8.87 -14.43 -5.66
N VAL A 102 -9.81 -13.74 -5.02
CA VAL A 102 -10.95 -14.37 -4.32
C VAL A 102 -12.27 -14.36 -5.12
N THR A 103 -12.30 -13.72 -6.29
CA THR A 103 -13.44 -13.82 -7.21
C THR A 103 -13.17 -14.87 -8.28
N LYS A 104 -13.27 -16.17 -7.92
CA LYS A 104 -13.65 -17.29 -8.81
C LYS A 104 -13.58 -18.69 -8.17
N HIS A 105 -13.59 -18.81 -6.84
CA HIS A 105 -14.08 -20.05 -6.22
C HIS A 105 -15.51 -19.81 -5.76
N LYS A 106 -16.46 -19.99 -6.68
CA LYS A 106 -17.80 -20.46 -6.30
C LYS A 106 -17.54 -21.68 -5.43
N LYS A 107 -17.56 -21.56 -4.10
CA LYS A 107 -17.61 -22.74 -3.25
C LYS A 107 -18.88 -23.48 -3.69
N ALA A 108 -18.71 -24.63 -4.33
CA ALA A 108 -19.80 -25.55 -4.56
C ALA A 108 -20.44 -25.79 -3.19
N LYS A 109 -21.70 -25.40 -3.05
CA LYS A 109 -22.49 -25.72 -1.87
C LYS A 109 -22.70 -27.23 -1.90
N LEU A 110 -21.93 -27.98 -1.12
CA LEU A 110 -22.36 -29.32 -0.69
C LEU A 110 -23.60 -29.11 0.22
N PRO A 111 -24.75 -29.76 -0.06
CA PRO A 111 -25.89 -29.68 0.82
C PRO A 111 -25.64 -30.64 2.01
N THR A 112 -24.90 -30.18 3.02
CA THR A 112 -24.92 -30.86 4.32
C THR A 112 -26.19 -30.42 5.05
N ASN A 113 -27.28 -31.12 4.78
CA ASN A 113 -28.36 -31.24 5.76
C ASN A 113 -27.74 -31.85 7.03
N ASN A 114 -27.53 -31.03 8.05
CA ASN A 114 -27.75 -31.47 9.42
C ASN A 114 -28.06 -30.26 10.29
N ARG A 115 -29.36 -30.05 10.44
CA ARG A 115 -29.98 -29.25 11.48
C ARG A 115 -29.61 -29.88 12.83
N LEU A 116 -28.66 -29.29 13.53
CA LEU A 116 -28.69 -29.26 14.99
C LEU A 116 -28.46 -27.82 15.43
N ARG A 117 -29.56 -27.09 15.59
CA ARG A 117 -29.57 -25.85 16.35
C ARG A 117 -29.18 -26.21 17.79
N LYS A 118 -27.96 -25.87 18.18
CA LYS A 118 -27.63 -25.72 19.60
C LYS A 118 -28.54 -24.62 20.17
N PRO A 119 -29.20 -24.82 21.32
CA PRO A 119 -29.95 -23.75 21.95
C PRO A 119 -29.00 -22.60 22.29
N ASP A 120 -29.46 -21.37 22.04
CA ASP A 120 -28.80 -20.13 22.42
C ASP A 120 -28.66 -20.08 23.96
N ILE A 121 -27.58 -20.67 24.47
CA ILE A 121 -27.15 -20.42 25.84
C ILE A 121 -26.63 -18.97 25.86
N TYR A 122 -27.52 -18.07 26.27
CA TYR A 122 -27.23 -16.75 26.81
C TYR A 122 -26.01 -16.06 26.18
N ARG A 123 -26.12 -15.65 24.91
CA ARG A 123 -25.40 -14.44 24.49
C ARG A 123 -26.08 -13.27 25.20
N GLU A 124 -25.70 -13.07 26.45
CA GLU A 124 -25.83 -11.79 27.12
C GLU A 124 -25.39 -10.75 26.09
N ARG A 125 -26.35 -10.00 25.53
CA ARG A 125 -26.09 -8.87 24.65
C ARG A 125 -25.46 -7.80 25.52
N ARG A 126 -24.22 -8.02 25.96
CA ARG A 126 -23.37 -6.97 26.48
C ARG A 126 -23.36 -5.93 25.38
N LYS A 127 -24.00 -4.80 25.64
CA LYS A 127 -24.02 -3.64 24.76
C LYS A 127 -22.56 -3.32 24.50
N THR A 128 -22.01 -3.83 23.40
CA THR A 128 -20.61 -3.59 23.02
C THR A 128 -20.38 -2.10 23.15
N PRO A 129 -19.36 -1.65 23.90
CA PRO A 129 -19.15 -0.24 24.18
C PRO A 129 -19.16 0.54 22.86
N ALA A 130 -19.64 1.79 22.89
CA ALA A 130 -19.79 2.60 21.68
C ALA A 130 -18.49 2.64 20.84
N VAL A 131 -17.33 2.61 21.53
CA VAL A 131 -16.00 2.51 20.94
C VAL A 131 -15.86 1.26 20.06
N GLU A 132 -16.21 0.07 20.52
CA GLU A 132 -16.12 -1.16 19.73
C GLU A 132 -16.97 -1.13 18.47
N ARG A 133 -18.15 -0.49 18.51
CA ARG A 133 -18.99 -0.34 17.32
C ARG A 133 -18.31 0.55 16.29
N LYS A 134 -17.72 1.67 16.72
CA LYS A 134 -16.93 2.55 15.84
C LYS A 134 -15.70 1.83 15.27
N LEU A 135 -15.01 1.01 16.06
CA LEU A 135 -13.89 0.20 15.59
C LEU A 135 -14.31 -0.83 14.54
N LYS A 136 -15.48 -1.47 14.70
CA LYS A 136 -16.03 -2.37 13.68
C LYS A 136 -16.35 -1.64 12.37
N VAL A 137 -16.85 -0.42 12.44
CA VAL A 137 -17.09 0.43 11.25
C VAL A 137 -15.75 0.76 10.60
N LEU A 138 -14.77 1.22 11.38
CA LEU A 138 -13.45 1.59 10.87
C LEU A 138 -12.74 0.41 10.20
N GLY A 139 -12.79 -0.79 10.79
CA GLY A 139 -12.23 -2.00 10.20
C GLY A 139 -12.94 -2.46 8.93
N ARG A 140 -14.15 -1.99 8.64
CA ARG A 140 -14.85 -2.24 7.37
C ARG A 140 -14.49 -1.23 6.29
N LEU A 141 -14.15 0.01 6.68
CA LEU A 141 -13.75 1.08 5.76
C LEU A 141 -12.33 0.87 5.24
N VAL A 142 -11.40 0.50 6.12
CA VAL A 142 -9.99 0.31 5.74
C VAL A 142 -9.81 -1.10 5.16
N PRO A 143 -9.21 -1.24 3.94
CA PRO A 143 -8.96 -2.53 3.33
C PRO A 143 -8.18 -3.47 4.26
N GLY A 144 -8.64 -4.72 4.41
CA GLY A 144 -7.94 -5.75 5.20
C GLY A 144 -8.01 -5.60 6.72
N CYS A 145 -8.75 -4.63 7.26
CA CYS A 145 -8.69 -4.27 8.68
C CYS A 145 -9.86 -4.78 9.56
N ARG A 146 -10.68 -5.71 9.07
CA ARG A 146 -11.91 -6.17 9.74
C ARG A 146 -11.72 -6.90 11.08
N LYS A 147 -10.54 -7.44 11.34
CA LYS A 147 -10.24 -8.31 12.52
C LYS A 147 -8.88 -7.97 13.13
N LEU A 148 -8.60 -6.68 13.32
CA LEU A 148 -7.33 -6.21 13.91
C LEU A 148 -7.53 -5.74 15.35
N SER A 149 -6.44 -5.75 16.14
CA SER A 149 -6.40 -5.10 17.44
C SER A 149 -6.52 -3.58 17.28
N PHE A 150 -7.00 -2.90 18.34
CA PHE A 150 -7.23 -1.46 18.34
C PHE A 150 -6.04 -0.64 17.82
N SER A 151 -4.84 -0.85 18.39
CA SER A 151 -3.63 -0.11 17.97
C SER A 151 -3.34 -0.30 16.48
N ASN A 152 -3.28 -1.55 16.02
CA ASN A 152 -2.98 -1.85 14.62
C ASN A 152 -4.03 -1.28 13.65
N LEU A 153 -5.30 -1.26 14.05
CA LEU A 153 -6.37 -0.68 13.24
C LEU A 153 -6.17 0.83 13.06
N ILE A 154 -5.91 1.57 14.13
CA ILE A 154 -5.69 3.03 14.05
C ILE A 154 -4.42 3.34 13.24
N GLU A 155 -3.37 2.53 13.40
CA GLU A 155 -2.13 2.68 12.64
C GLU A 155 -2.34 2.52 11.14
N GLU A 156 -2.96 1.41 10.71
CA GLU A 156 -3.27 1.16 9.30
C GLU A 156 -4.25 2.21 8.76
N THR A 157 -5.19 2.67 9.59
CA THR A 157 -6.12 3.75 9.23
C THR A 157 -5.38 5.06 8.95
N SER A 158 -4.46 5.46 9.84
CA SER A 158 -3.72 6.72 9.67
C SER A 158 -2.85 6.72 8.42
N ASP A 159 -2.20 5.60 8.09
CA ASP A 159 -1.43 5.46 6.85
C ASP A 159 -2.33 5.46 5.62
N TYR A 160 -3.49 4.80 5.69
CA TYR A 160 -4.45 4.78 4.58
C TYR A 160 -5.06 6.16 4.32
N ILE A 161 -5.37 6.95 5.35
CA ILE A 161 -5.81 8.35 5.19
C ILE A 161 -4.75 9.17 4.47
N ALA A 162 -3.49 9.10 4.92
CA ALA A 162 -2.40 9.84 4.28
C ALA A 162 -2.21 9.44 2.81
N ALA A 163 -2.35 8.15 2.49
CA ALA A 163 -2.29 7.62 1.13
C ALA A 163 -3.46 8.15 0.26
N LEU A 164 -4.67 8.16 0.80
CA LEU A 164 -5.85 8.72 0.12
C LEU A 164 -5.73 10.24 -0.10
N GLU A 165 -5.22 10.99 0.89
CA GLU A 165 -4.93 12.42 0.74
C GLU A 165 -3.99 12.68 -0.43
N MET A 166 -2.92 11.88 -0.57
CA MET A 166 -2.00 11.97 -1.71
C MET A 166 -2.70 11.71 -3.04
N GLN A 167 -3.51 10.65 -3.10
CA GLN A 167 -4.27 10.28 -4.29
C GLN A 167 -5.23 11.41 -4.72
N VAL A 168 -5.96 12.01 -3.78
CA VAL A 168 -6.84 13.14 -4.06
C VAL A 168 -6.04 14.32 -4.60
N ARG A 169 -4.95 14.74 -3.93
CA ARG A 169 -4.10 15.83 -4.43
C ARG A 169 -3.57 15.58 -5.84
N ALA A 170 -3.12 14.36 -6.12
CA ALA A 170 -2.61 13.98 -7.43
C ALA A 170 -3.70 14.05 -8.52
N MET A 171 -4.88 13.50 -8.24
CA MET A 171 -6.00 13.47 -9.16
C MET A 171 -6.57 14.88 -9.42
N THR A 172 -6.58 15.75 -8.40
CA THR A 172 -6.93 17.16 -8.55
C THR A 172 -5.95 17.87 -9.47
N ALA A 173 -4.63 17.75 -9.23
CA ALA A 173 -3.61 18.36 -10.09
C ALA A 173 -3.68 17.87 -11.55
N ILE A 174 -4.02 16.60 -11.77
CA ILE A 174 -4.28 16.05 -13.11
C ILE A 174 -5.49 16.73 -13.76
N THR A 175 -6.57 16.89 -13.01
CA THR A 175 -7.82 17.49 -13.51
C THR A 175 -7.62 18.97 -13.82
N GLU A 176 -6.92 19.70 -12.96
CA GLU A 176 -6.51 21.10 -13.18
C GLU A 176 -5.68 21.24 -14.45
N PHE A 177 -4.71 20.34 -14.68
CA PHE A 177 -3.93 20.33 -15.92
C PHE A 177 -4.77 20.07 -17.17
N LEU A 178 -5.74 19.15 -17.10
CA LEU A 178 -6.62 18.82 -18.23
C LEU A 178 -7.67 19.91 -18.51
N CYS A 179 -8.20 20.54 -17.46
CA CYS A 179 -9.19 21.61 -17.56
C CYS A 179 -8.54 22.95 -17.96
N GLY A 180 -7.40 23.28 -17.35
CA GLY A 180 -6.61 24.47 -17.67
C GLY A 180 -6.02 24.44 -19.09
N GLY A 181 -5.92 23.26 -19.72
CA GLY A 181 -5.54 23.12 -21.12
C GLY A 181 -6.67 23.29 -22.14
N THR A 182 -7.94 23.38 -21.71
CA THR A 182 -9.10 23.40 -22.63
C THR A 182 -10.06 24.60 -22.49
N GLY A 183 -9.83 25.55 -21.59
CA GLY A 183 -10.48 26.87 -21.67
C GLY A 183 -10.65 27.59 -20.34
N GLY A 184 -10.25 28.87 -20.32
CA GLY A 184 -10.65 29.83 -19.29
C GLY A 184 -9.58 30.14 -18.27
N GLY A 185 -8.66 31.06 -18.61
CA GLY A 185 -7.98 31.85 -17.57
C GLY A 185 -9.01 32.57 -16.69
N PRO A 186 -8.67 32.93 -15.44
CA PRO A 186 -9.57 33.73 -14.61
C PRO A 186 -9.83 35.06 -15.32
N GLN A 187 -11.03 35.25 -15.86
CA GLN A 187 -11.49 36.60 -16.18
C GLN A 187 -11.64 37.34 -14.84
N PRO A 188 -10.95 38.49 -14.65
CA PRO A 188 -11.27 39.37 -13.54
C PRO A 188 -12.71 39.88 -13.73
N PRO A 189 -13.51 39.96 -12.67
CA PRO A 189 -14.90 40.38 -12.76
C PRO A 189 -14.98 41.83 -13.26
N ALA A 190 -15.56 41.98 -14.45
CA ALA A 190 -16.05 43.24 -14.95
C ALA A 190 -17.33 43.58 -14.18
N ASP A 191 -17.20 44.24 -13.03
CA ASP A 191 -18.33 44.85 -12.31
C ASP A 191 -17.84 46.05 -11.50
N ARG A 192 -17.84 47.23 -12.11
CA ARG A 192 -18.24 48.50 -11.46
C ARG A 192 -18.69 49.53 -12.52
N LEU A 193 -19.93 49.40 -12.95
CA LEU A 193 -20.79 50.53 -13.31
C LEU A 193 -21.77 50.75 -12.12
N PRO A 194 -22.51 51.87 -11.99
CA PRO A 194 -22.37 53.23 -12.51
C PRO A 194 -22.48 54.29 -11.38
N SER A 195 -22.21 55.57 -11.65
CA SER A 195 -22.95 56.69 -11.01
C SER A 195 -22.67 58.00 -11.73
N ASN A 196 -23.54 58.25 -12.71
CA ASN A 196 -23.93 59.59 -13.09
C ASN A 196 -24.74 60.18 -11.93
N VAL A 197 -24.25 61.26 -11.29
CA VAL A 197 -25.05 62.36 -10.72
C VAL A 197 -24.13 63.55 -10.41
N ASN A 198 -24.50 64.69 -11.00
CA ASN A 198 -24.20 66.08 -10.63
C ASN A 198 -22.80 66.66 -10.85
N SER A 199 -22.63 67.44 -11.93
CA SER A 199 -22.59 68.92 -11.89
C SER A 199 -22.77 69.48 -13.29
#